data_AF-A0A7U9KQR6-F1
#
_entry.id   AF-A0A7U9KQR6-F1
#
_cell.length_a   1.000
_cell.length_b   1.000
_cell.length_c   1.000
_cell.angle_alpha   90.00
_cell.angle_beta   90.00
_cell.angle_gamma   90.00
#
_symmetry.space_group_name_H-M   'P 1'
#
loop_
_entity.id
_entity.type
_entity.pdbx_description
1 polymer ?
#
loop_
_entity_poly.entity_id
_entity_poly.type
_entity_poly.pdbx_seq_one_letter_code
_entity_poly.pdbx_strand_id
1 'polypeptide(L)'
;MRPVRDVHTRTVQAPATTVGALLDRLAGDDDPLFPVPVWPAMRFDRPLGVGATGGHGFVRYRVTAYEPGRRVRFDFPGGGHHTVEVTSLDAGGCRVTHVLENRLRGAKRVAWPLAVYWMHATVVEEMLDNVERAATGAVRAPVRRSRWVRLLNRLLWERPVAVPVPPAARLARTAFARPDFQDAWQLPLPPGMPCDPAAWKGVLRGAFPEKGRATTADGGEILLGQDARHLDFRASLLVESPAVGADGRTVGHGGRVTLSTVVRTHHTGGRLYFAVVRRVHPVLARAMLRRTHRRLALAAPSAGERESAARAARAGYRHRTRP
;
A
#
# COMPACT_ATOMS: atom_id res chain seq x y z
N MET A 1 -37.02 -7.05 -2.42
CA MET A 1 -36.05 -6.10 -1.79
C MET A 1 -35.21 -5.43 -2.86
N ARG A 2 -35.04 -4.10 -2.78
CA ARG A 2 -34.33 -3.31 -3.79
C ARG A 2 -32.81 -3.51 -3.67
N PRO A 3 -32.08 -3.62 -4.80
CA PRO A 3 -30.62 -3.59 -4.77
C PRO A 3 -30.13 -2.24 -4.23
N VAL A 4 -29.00 -2.26 -3.54
CA VAL A 4 -28.26 -1.04 -3.24
C VAL A 4 -27.57 -0.59 -4.51
N ARG A 5 -27.72 0.69 -4.83
CA ARG A 5 -27.06 1.34 -5.95
C ARG A 5 -26.32 2.57 -5.44
N ASP A 6 -25.00 2.57 -5.58
CA ASP A 6 -24.10 3.63 -5.13
C ASP A 6 -23.35 4.17 -6.34
N VAL A 7 -23.51 5.47 -6.62
CA VAL A 7 -23.01 6.10 -7.85
C VAL A 7 -22.17 7.32 -7.51
N HIS A 8 -20.94 7.31 -7.98
CA HIS A 8 -19.99 8.41 -7.83
C HIS A 8 -19.58 8.90 -9.21
N THR A 9 -19.52 10.22 -9.39
CA THR A 9 -19.24 10.83 -10.70
C THR A 9 -18.28 12.00 -10.53
N ARG A 10 -17.27 12.09 -11.40
CA ARG A 10 -16.36 13.24 -11.48
C ARG A 10 -16.26 13.73 -12.91
N THR A 11 -16.45 15.03 -13.12
CA THR A 11 -16.09 15.68 -14.38
C THR A 11 -14.62 16.09 -14.31
N VAL A 12 -13.84 15.68 -15.30
CA VAL A 12 -12.40 15.92 -15.40
C VAL A 12 -12.14 16.80 -16.62
N GLN A 13 -11.36 17.86 -16.42
CA GLN A 13 -10.97 18.79 -17.50
C GLN A 13 -9.79 18.22 -18.29
N ALA A 14 -10.00 17.05 -18.88
CA ALA A 14 -9.06 16.38 -19.77
C ALA A 14 -9.82 15.51 -20.78
N PRO A 15 -9.24 15.25 -21.97
CA PRO A 15 -9.87 14.39 -22.97
C PRO A 15 -10.11 12.97 -22.43
N ALA A 16 -11.23 12.36 -22.84
CA ALA A 16 -11.59 10.98 -22.48
C ALA A 16 -10.48 9.97 -22.85
N THR A 17 -9.73 10.21 -23.94
CA THR A 17 -8.58 9.38 -24.33
C THR A 17 -7.45 9.40 -23.30
N THR A 18 -7.20 10.55 -22.66
CA THR A 18 -6.18 10.68 -21.62
C THR A 18 -6.59 9.93 -20.35
N VAL A 19 -7.84 10.07 -19.93
CA VAL A 19 -8.37 9.39 -18.75
C VAL A 19 -8.57 7.90 -18.99
N GLY A 20 -8.98 7.52 -20.20
CA GLY A 20 -9.08 6.13 -20.64
C GLY A 20 -7.74 5.39 -20.55
N ALA A 21 -6.66 5.99 -21.05
CA ALA A 21 -5.32 5.41 -20.94
C ALA A 21 -4.84 5.25 -19.48
N LEU A 22 -5.34 6.07 -18.55
CA LEU A 22 -5.09 5.87 -17.12
C LEU A 22 -5.90 4.68 -16.58
N LEU A 23 -7.17 4.55 -16.99
CA LEU A 23 -8.05 3.46 -16.60
C LEU A 23 -7.52 2.09 -17.04
N ASP A 24 -6.93 2.00 -18.24
CA ASP A 24 -6.38 0.77 -18.79
C ASP A 24 -5.21 0.20 -17.97
N ARG A 25 -4.58 1.01 -17.12
CA ARG A 25 -3.49 0.62 -16.21
C ARG A 25 -3.96 0.28 -14.80
N LEU A 26 -5.26 0.33 -14.53
CA LEU A 26 -5.81 -0.01 -13.22
C LEU A 26 -5.42 -1.44 -12.82
N ALA A 27 -5.00 -1.62 -11.56
CA ALA A 27 -4.46 -2.85 -10.99
C ALA A 27 -3.12 -3.35 -11.60
N GLY A 28 -2.48 -2.54 -12.44
CA GLY A 28 -1.11 -2.77 -12.91
C GLY A 28 -0.05 -2.31 -11.90
N ASP A 29 1.22 -2.60 -12.18
CA ASP A 29 2.31 -2.24 -11.28
C ASP A 29 2.51 -0.73 -11.14
N ASP A 30 2.21 0.02 -12.20
CA ASP A 30 2.22 1.48 -12.27
C ASP A 30 0.81 2.09 -12.16
N ASP A 31 -0.13 1.39 -11.50
CA ASP A 31 -1.52 1.83 -11.32
C ASP A 31 -1.57 3.30 -10.83
N PRO A 32 -2.09 4.21 -11.68
CA PRO A 32 -2.13 5.63 -11.38
C PRO A 32 -3.40 6.04 -10.63
N LEU A 33 -4.36 5.13 -10.44
CA LEU A 33 -5.71 5.44 -9.99
C LEU A 33 -6.00 4.90 -8.59
N PHE A 34 -5.68 3.63 -8.32
CA PHE A 34 -6.10 3.03 -7.06
C PHE A 34 -5.39 3.71 -5.87
N PRO A 35 -6.09 4.04 -4.77
CA PRO A 35 -5.56 4.91 -3.72
C PRO A 35 -4.58 4.22 -2.74
N VAL A 36 -3.54 3.59 -3.30
CA VAL A 36 -2.35 3.10 -2.58
C VAL A 36 -1.46 4.29 -2.17
N PRO A 37 -0.75 4.19 -1.03
CA PRO A 37 -0.64 3.03 -0.14
C PRO A 37 -1.65 3.00 1.02
N VAL A 38 -2.61 3.93 1.06
CA VAL A 38 -3.55 4.05 2.19
C VAL A 38 -4.61 2.94 2.20
N TRP A 39 -4.90 2.39 1.03
CA TRP A 39 -5.74 1.21 0.85
C TRP A 39 -4.94 0.05 0.26
N PRO A 40 -5.31 -1.21 0.56
CA PRO A 40 -4.64 -2.37 0.00
C PRO A 40 -4.70 -2.35 -1.54
N ALA A 41 -3.57 -2.53 -2.21
CA ALA A 41 -3.50 -2.45 -3.67
C ALA A 41 -4.54 -3.35 -4.35
N MET A 42 -5.15 -2.85 -5.43
CA MET A 42 -5.93 -3.67 -6.35
C MET A 42 -4.97 -4.51 -7.19
N ARG A 43 -5.20 -5.83 -7.24
CA ARG A 43 -4.36 -6.77 -7.99
C ARG A 43 -5.19 -7.80 -8.71
N PHE A 44 -4.73 -8.20 -9.88
CA PHE A 44 -5.27 -9.31 -10.65
C PHE A 44 -4.21 -10.38 -10.92
N ASP A 45 -4.67 -11.57 -11.26
CA ASP A 45 -3.85 -12.70 -11.70
C ASP A 45 -3.20 -12.50 -13.07
N ARG A 46 -3.70 -11.53 -13.84
CA ARG A 46 -3.26 -11.17 -15.20
C ARG A 46 -3.56 -9.70 -15.48
N PRO A 47 -3.04 -9.11 -16.59
CA PRO A 47 -3.38 -7.74 -16.97
C PRO A 47 -4.88 -7.48 -17.07
N LEU A 48 -5.29 -6.22 -16.93
CA LEU A 48 -6.68 -5.81 -16.96
C LEU A 48 -7.35 -6.25 -18.27
N GLY A 49 -8.37 -7.11 -18.16
CA GLY A 49 -9.09 -7.66 -19.30
C GLY A 49 -10.11 -8.71 -18.87
N VAL A 50 -11.02 -9.07 -19.79
CA VAL A 50 -12.06 -10.07 -19.51
C VAL A 50 -11.41 -11.39 -19.04
N GLY A 51 -11.92 -11.92 -17.94
CA GLY A 51 -11.41 -13.15 -17.32
C GLY A 51 -10.35 -12.93 -16.24
N ALA A 52 -9.81 -11.71 -16.09
CA ALA A 52 -8.92 -11.39 -14.97
C ALA A 52 -9.64 -11.52 -13.62
N THR A 53 -8.97 -12.11 -12.64
CA THR A 53 -9.52 -12.38 -11.30
C THR A 53 -8.61 -11.83 -10.22
N GLY A 54 -9.20 -11.26 -9.17
CA GLY A 54 -8.43 -10.67 -8.07
C GLY A 54 -9.26 -9.75 -7.21
N GLY A 55 -8.68 -8.63 -6.79
CA GLY A 55 -9.37 -7.61 -6.01
C GLY A 55 -8.44 -6.80 -5.11
N HIS A 56 -8.97 -6.28 -4.01
CA HIS A 56 -8.22 -5.46 -3.05
C HIS A 56 -8.59 -5.81 -1.62
N GLY A 57 -7.60 -5.95 -0.72
CA GLY A 57 -7.84 -6.31 0.67
C GLY A 57 -8.57 -7.66 0.78
N PHE A 58 -9.75 -7.66 1.40
CA PHE A 58 -10.65 -8.83 1.47
C PHE A 58 -11.68 -8.90 0.33
N VAL A 59 -11.76 -7.86 -0.51
CA VAL A 59 -12.72 -7.77 -1.61
C VAL A 59 -12.18 -8.55 -2.80
N ARG A 60 -13.03 -9.38 -3.40
CA ARG A 60 -12.69 -10.23 -4.56
C ARG A 60 -13.73 -10.07 -5.67
N TYR A 61 -13.27 -10.00 -6.91
CA TYR A 61 -14.10 -9.87 -8.10
C TYR A 61 -13.38 -10.37 -9.36
N ARG A 62 -14.16 -10.57 -10.43
CA ARG A 62 -13.68 -10.95 -11.77
C ARG A 62 -14.06 -9.86 -12.77
N VAL A 63 -13.16 -9.56 -13.70
CA VAL A 63 -13.47 -8.68 -14.83
C VAL A 63 -14.31 -9.43 -15.84
N THR A 64 -15.54 -8.97 -16.08
CA THR A 64 -16.50 -9.63 -16.98
C THR A 64 -16.83 -8.84 -18.24
N ALA A 65 -16.60 -7.53 -18.22
CA ALA A 65 -16.61 -6.70 -19.42
C ALA A 65 -15.46 -5.70 -19.35
N TYR A 66 -14.80 -5.49 -20.48
CA TYR A 66 -13.71 -4.53 -20.62
C TYR A 66 -13.72 -3.95 -22.04
N GLU A 67 -13.79 -2.63 -22.12
CA GLU A 67 -13.68 -1.83 -23.32
C GLU A 67 -12.51 -0.86 -23.11
N PRO A 68 -11.36 -1.07 -23.77
CA PRO A 68 -10.16 -0.26 -23.57
C PRO A 68 -10.45 1.24 -23.71
N GLY A 69 -9.89 2.03 -22.80
CA GLY A 69 -10.05 3.47 -22.72
C GLY A 69 -11.42 3.96 -22.28
N ARG A 70 -12.40 3.07 -22.11
CA ARG A 70 -13.80 3.47 -21.92
C ARG A 70 -14.43 2.87 -20.68
N ARG A 71 -14.40 1.55 -20.50
CA ARG A 71 -15.24 0.90 -19.49
C ARG A 71 -14.65 -0.40 -18.96
N VAL A 72 -14.77 -0.61 -17.67
CA VAL A 72 -14.47 -1.90 -17.02
C VAL A 72 -15.59 -2.28 -16.05
N ARG A 73 -15.94 -3.56 -16.02
CA ARG A 73 -16.92 -4.16 -15.11
C ARG A 73 -16.28 -5.28 -14.28
N PHE A 74 -16.47 -5.19 -12.97
CA PHE A 74 -16.03 -6.17 -11.99
C PHE A 74 -17.26 -6.84 -11.35
N ASP A 75 -17.45 -8.14 -11.56
CA ASP A 75 -18.54 -8.88 -10.92
C ASP A 75 -18.06 -9.57 -9.63
N PHE A 76 -18.89 -9.48 -8.59
CA PHE A 76 -18.64 -10.15 -7.32
C PHE A 76 -19.05 -11.63 -7.38
N PRO A 77 -18.30 -12.55 -6.73
CA PRO A 77 -18.68 -13.97 -6.67
C PRO A 77 -20.07 -14.21 -6.07
N GLY A 78 -20.50 -13.36 -5.13
CA GLY A 78 -21.81 -13.45 -4.47
C GLY A 78 -22.94 -12.65 -5.14
N GLY A 79 -22.72 -12.16 -6.36
CA GLY A 79 -23.65 -11.30 -7.09
C GLY A 79 -23.47 -9.81 -6.81
N GLY A 80 -23.91 -9.00 -7.76
CA GLY A 80 -23.62 -7.57 -7.83
C GLY A 80 -22.31 -7.27 -8.56
N HIS A 81 -22.05 -5.99 -8.81
CA HIS A 81 -20.93 -5.57 -9.63
C HIS A 81 -20.50 -4.13 -9.37
N HIS A 82 -19.26 -3.82 -9.78
CA HIS A 82 -18.75 -2.46 -9.96
C HIS A 82 -18.56 -2.17 -11.44
N THR A 83 -18.83 -0.96 -11.88
CA THR A 83 -18.36 -0.44 -13.16
C THR A 83 -17.62 0.86 -12.98
N VAL A 84 -16.57 1.06 -13.77
CA VAL A 84 -15.98 2.38 -14.00
C VAL A 84 -16.10 2.67 -15.49
N GLU A 85 -16.67 3.82 -15.84
CA GLU A 85 -16.88 4.25 -17.21
C GLU A 85 -16.41 5.69 -17.41
N VAL A 86 -15.73 5.93 -18.53
CA VAL A 86 -15.28 7.24 -19.01
C VAL A 86 -16.12 7.62 -20.22
N THR A 87 -16.80 8.76 -20.14
CA THR A 87 -17.60 9.32 -21.24
C THR A 87 -17.08 10.71 -21.62
N SER A 88 -16.95 10.98 -22.92
CA SER A 88 -16.59 12.30 -23.43
C SER A 88 -17.69 13.32 -23.16
N LEU A 89 -17.30 14.58 -22.96
CA LEU A 89 -18.19 15.74 -22.89
C LEU A 89 -17.82 16.74 -24.00
N ASP A 90 -18.79 17.53 -24.45
CA ASP A 90 -18.63 18.42 -25.62
C ASP A 90 -17.51 19.46 -25.46
N ALA A 91 -17.22 19.90 -24.24
CA ALA A 91 -16.21 20.92 -23.94
C ALA A 91 -14.76 20.37 -23.86
N GLY A 92 -14.45 19.25 -24.52
CA GLY A 92 -13.11 18.62 -24.49
C GLY A 92 -12.72 17.95 -23.16
N GLY A 93 -13.62 17.95 -22.19
CA GLY A 93 -13.50 17.20 -20.93
C GLY A 93 -14.13 15.82 -21.00
N CYS A 94 -14.10 15.10 -19.88
CA CYS A 94 -14.79 13.82 -19.75
C CYS A 94 -15.47 13.67 -18.39
N ARG A 95 -16.34 12.68 -18.28
CA ARG A 95 -16.98 12.26 -17.04
C ARG A 95 -16.55 10.84 -16.70
N VAL A 96 -16.09 10.63 -15.48
CA VAL A 96 -15.81 9.30 -14.93
C VAL A 96 -16.91 8.94 -13.97
N THR A 97 -17.57 7.82 -14.21
CA THR A 97 -18.69 7.31 -13.40
C THR A 97 -18.31 5.96 -12.81
N HIS A 98 -18.34 5.87 -11.48
CA HIS A 98 -18.28 4.61 -10.76
C HIS A 98 -19.69 4.23 -10.31
N VAL A 99 -20.11 2.99 -10.60
CA VAL A 99 -21.39 2.44 -10.15
C VAL A 99 -21.13 1.14 -9.40
N LEU A 100 -21.67 1.02 -8.19
CA LEU A 100 -21.81 -0.23 -7.46
C LEU A 100 -23.28 -0.59 -7.41
N GLU A 101 -23.61 -1.80 -7.85
CA GLU A 101 -24.93 -2.39 -7.67
C GLU A 101 -24.82 -3.74 -6.99
N ASN A 102 -25.48 -3.90 -5.83
CA ASN A 102 -25.42 -5.14 -5.07
C ASN A 102 -26.72 -5.45 -4.33
N ARG A 103 -27.07 -6.73 -4.24
CA ARG A 103 -28.18 -7.22 -3.41
C ARG A 103 -27.63 -7.76 -2.08
N LEU A 104 -27.69 -6.93 -1.05
CA LEU A 104 -27.18 -7.29 0.28
C LEU A 104 -28.08 -8.32 0.98
N ARG A 105 -27.45 -9.36 1.54
CA ARG A 105 -28.11 -10.45 2.30
C ARG A 105 -27.43 -10.63 3.66
N GLY A 106 -28.19 -11.10 4.65
CA GLY A 106 -27.68 -11.39 6.00
C GLY A 106 -26.99 -10.20 6.67
N ALA A 107 -25.89 -10.47 7.37
CA ALA A 107 -25.09 -9.46 8.08
C ALA A 107 -24.61 -8.29 7.20
N LYS A 108 -24.50 -8.48 5.88
CA LYS A 108 -24.11 -7.41 4.94
C LYS A 108 -25.11 -6.25 4.91
N ARG A 109 -26.39 -6.50 5.24
CA ARG A 109 -27.41 -5.43 5.31
C ARG A 109 -27.16 -4.43 6.44
N VAL A 110 -26.60 -4.91 7.55
CA VAL A 110 -26.26 -4.09 8.71
C VAL A 110 -24.87 -3.49 8.54
N ALA A 111 -23.89 -4.28 8.09
CA ALA A 111 -22.52 -3.81 7.88
C ALA A 111 -22.43 -2.70 6.82
N TRP A 112 -23.33 -2.69 5.83
CA TRP A 112 -23.35 -1.69 4.77
C TRP A 112 -23.51 -0.24 5.26
N PRO A 113 -24.65 0.16 5.86
CA PRO A 113 -24.83 1.55 6.30
C PRO A 113 -23.90 1.94 7.46
N LEU A 114 -23.43 0.96 8.24
CA LEU A 114 -22.57 1.24 9.40
C LEU A 114 -21.09 1.41 9.04
N ALA A 115 -20.57 0.70 8.04
CA ALA A 115 -19.13 0.70 7.77
C ALA A 115 -18.78 0.61 6.28
N VAL A 116 -19.33 -0.39 5.56
CA VAL A 116 -18.86 -0.70 4.19
C VAL A 116 -19.14 0.45 3.24
N TYR A 117 -20.32 1.09 3.32
CA TYR A 117 -20.67 2.24 2.50
C TYR A 117 -19.66 3.38 2.65
N TRP A 118 -19.36 3.79 3.88
CA TRP A 118 -18.46 4.92 4.15
C TRP A 118 -17.04 4.67 3.68
N MET A 119 -16.53 3.44 3.86
CA MET A 119 -15.21 3.08 3.33
C MET A 119 -15.22 3.04 1.80
N HIS A 120 -16.23 2.39 1.21
CA HIS A 120 -16.38 2.28 -0.23
C HIS A 120 -16.42 3.65 -0.91
N ALA A 121 -17.32 4.52 -0.45
CA ALA A 121 -17.45 5.89 -0.95
C ALA A 121 -16.11 6.65 -0.85
N THR A 122 -15.38 6.50 0.25
CA THR A 122 -14.07 7.15 0.42
C THR A 122 -13.03 6.60 -0.56
N VAL A 123 -12.94 5.27 -0.74
CA VAL A 123 -12.00 4.65 -1.69
C VAL A 123 -12.29 5.13 -3.11
N VAL A 124 -13.57 5.17 -3.49
CA VAL A 124 -14.00 5.61 -4.82
C VAL A 124 -13.69 7.09 -5.04
N GLU A 125 -14.01 7.97 -4.10
CA GLU A 125 -13.68 9.39 -4.23
C GLU A 125 -12.16 9.64 -4.26
N GLU A 126 -11.37 8.89 -3.51
CA GLU A 126 -9.89 9.00 -3.57
C GLU A 126 -9.33 8.48 -4.89
N MET A 127 -9.95 7.45 -5.47
CA MET A 127 -9.65 7.01 -6.83
C MET A 127 -10.00 8.11 -7.86
N LEU A 128 -11.15 8.78 -7.72
CA LEU A 128 -11.54 9.88 -8.60
C LEU A 128 -10.64 11.11 -8.45
N ASP A 129 -10.17 11.42 -7.24
CA ASP A 129 -9.14 12.44 -7.01
C ASP A 129 -7.82 12.07 -7.69
N ASN A 130 -7.42 10.80 -7.67
CA ASN A 130 -6.24 10.35 -8.40
C ASN A 130 -6.42 10.45 -9.92
N VAL A 131 -7.61 10.14 -10.44
CA VAL A 131 -7.94 10.35 -11.86
C VAL A 131 -7.76 11.82 -12.24
N GLU A 132 -8.39 12.73 -11.50
CA GLU A 132 -8.33 14.18 -11.78
C GLU A 132 -6.88 14.68 -11.71
N ARG A 133 -6.13 14.28 -10.68
CA ARG A 133 -4.73 14.66 -10.49
C ARG A 133 -3.83 14.11 -11.60
N ALA A 134 -3.94 12.83 -11.92
CA ALA A 134 -3.12 12.21 -12.96
C ALA A 134 -3.39 12.82 -14.35
N ALA A 135 -4.63 13.23 -14.62
CA ALA A 135 -5.02 13.82 -15.88
C ALA A 135 -4.68 15.31 -16.00
N THR A 136 -4.83 16.09 -14.91
CA THR A 136 -4.76 17.57 -14.96
C THR A 136 -3.61 18.18 -14.15
N GLY A 137 -2.95 17.39 -13.29
CA GLY A 137 -1.91 17.84 -12.37
C GLY A 137 -2.43 18.35 -11.02
N ALA A 138 -3.74 18.57 -10.86
CA ALA A 138 -4.35 19.08 -9.63
C ALA A 138 -5.69 18.40 -9.32
N VAL A 139 -6.23 18.66 -8.12
CA VAL A 139 -7.58 18.24 -7.73
C VAL A 139 -8.28 19.45 -7.16
N ARG A 140 -9.43 19.83 -7.73
CA ARG A 140 -10.17 21.02 -7.29
C ARG A 140 -10.68 20.89 -5.84
N ALA A 141 -11.24 19.74 -5.50
CA ALA A 141 -11.86 19.50 -4.21
C ALA A 141 -11.55 18.08 -3.71
N PRO A 142 -10.36 17.87 -3.09
CA PRO A 142 -9.97 16.55 -2.64
C PRO A 142 -10.83 16.06 -1.48
N VAL A 143 -11.15 14.76 -1.49
CA VAL A 143 -11.94 14.11 -0.45
C VAL A 143 -11.20 14.10 0.88
N ARG A 144 -11.96 14.32 1.96
CA ARG A 144 -11.44 14.28 3.32
C ARG A 144 -12.03 13.08 4.05
N ARG A 145 -11.17 12.14 4.42
CA ARG A 145 -11.56 10.98 5.24
C ARG A 145 -12.19 11.43 6.56
N SER A 146 -13.44 11.04 6.81
CA SER A 146 -14.15 11.32 8.07
C SER A 146 -13.46 10.65 9.27
N ARG A 147 -13.76 11.09 10.50
CA ARG A 147 -13.21 10.47 11.72
C ARG A 147 -13.55 8.97 11.80
N TRP A 148 -14.76 8.61 11.39
CA TRP A 148 -15.22 7.23 11.31
C TRP A 148 -14.41 6.40 10.33
N VAL A 149 -14.21 6.88 9.11
CA VAL A 149 -13.40 6.17 8.09
C VAL A 149 -11.94 6.06 8.52
N ARG A 150 -11.38 7.09 9.19
CA ARG A 150 -10.02 7.02 9.76
C ARG A 150 -9.91 5.92 10.82
N LEU A 151 -10.93 5.75 11.66
CA LEU A 151 -10.98 4.67 12.65
C LEU A 151 -11.09 3.30 11.96
N LEU A 152 -12.03 3.12 11.03
CA LEU A 152 -12.18 1.86 10.29
C LEU A 152 -10.91 1.47 9.52
N ASN A 153 -10.31 2.42 8.80
CA ASN A 153 -9.04 2.23 8.11
C ASN A 153 -7.91 1.83 9.09
N ARG A 154 -7.85 2.43 10.28
CA ARG A 154 -6.89 2.03 11.32
C ARG A 154 -7.13 0.60 11.82
N LEU A 155 -8.39 0.21 12.02
CA LEU A 155 -8.74 -1.12 12.54
C LEU A 155 -8.46 -2.22 11.51
N LEU A 156 -8.78 -1.96 10.24
CA LEU A 156 -8.60 -2.88 9.12
C LEU A 156 -7.21 -2.85 8.49
N TRP A 157 -6.32 -1.98 8.98
CA TRP A 157 -4.94 -1.92 8.50
C TRP A 157 -4.26 -3.28 8.57
N GLU A 158 -3.43 -3.60 7.58
CA GLU A 158 -2.75 -4.88 7.52
C GLU A 158 -1.95 -5.19 8.80
N ARG A 159 -1.87 -6.48 9.12
CA ARG A 159 -1.21 -6.96 10.33
C ARG A 159 0.11 -7.61 9.93
N PRO A 160 1.21 -7.32 10.64
CA PRO A 160 2.47 -7.99 10.38
C PRO A 160 2.33 -9.50 10.56
N VAL A 161 2.94 -10.24 9.64
CA VAL A 161 3.00 -11.70 9.63
C VAL A 161 4.36 -12.14 10.17
N ALA A 162 4.39 -13.22 10.95
CA ALA A 162 5.64 -13.80 11.44
C ALA A 162 6.40 -14.43 10.26
N VAL A 163 7.69 -14.14 10.17
CA VAL A 163 8.59 -14.77 9.20
C VAL A 163 9.89 -15.17 9.91
N PRO A 164 10.68 -16.11 9.37
CA PRO A 164 12.07 -16.26 9.77
C PRO A 164 12.86 -14.97 9.49
N VAL A 165 13.95 -14.72 10.22
CA VAL A 165 14.85 -13.59 9.92
C VAL A 165 15.37 -13.76 8.48
N PRO A 166 15.01 -12.87 7.54
CA PRO A 166 15.32 -13.07 6.13
C PRO A 166 16.83 -13.16 5.88
N PRO A 167 17.30 -13.96 4.90
CA PRO A 167 18.71 -14.00 4.53
C PRO A 167 19.28 -12.63 4.13
N ALA A 168 18.44 -11.77 3.55
CA ALA A 168 18.80 -10.40 3.18
C ALA A 168 19.02 -9.47 4.38
N ALA A 169 18.51 -9.81 5.58
CA ALA A 169 18.76 -9.07 6.83
C ALA A 169 20.15 -9.42 7.39
N ARG A 170 21.20 -9.10 6.63
CA ARG A 170 22.59 -9.44 6.93
C ARG A 170 23.03 -8.89 8.29
N LEU A 171 22.74 -7.62 8.58
CA LEU A 171 23.12 -6.96 9.84
C LEU A 171 22.45 -7.62 11.04
N ALA A 172 21.17 -8.00 10.94
CA ALA A 172 20.51 -8.77 11.99
C ALA A 172 21.18 -10.13 12.20
N ARG A 173 21.44 -10.86 11.12
CA ARG A 173 21.97 -12.23 11.18
C ARG A 173 23.41 -12.28 11.69
N THR A 174 24.22 -11.26 11.40
CA THR A 174 25.60 -11.17 11.85
C THR A 174 25.77 -10.34 13.11
N ALA A 175 24.67 -9.85 13.72
CA ALA A 175 24.71 -9.03 14.93
C ALA A 175 25.43 -9.72 16.09
N PHE A 176 25.19 -11.03 16.26
CA PHE A 176 25.79 -11.85 17.29
C PHE A 176 26.13 -13.23 16.73
N ALA A 177 27.30 -13.78 17.10
CA ALA A 177 27.71 -15.11 16.67
C ALA A 177 26.74 -16.23 17.13
N ARG A 178 26.14 -16.06 18.31
CA ARG A 178 25.14 -16.96 18.88
C ARG A 178 24.05 -16.14 19.58
N PRO A 179 22.90 -15.86 18.92
CA PRO A 179 21.79 -15.19 19.56
C PRO A 179 21.00 -16.16 20.45
N ASP A 180 20.56 -15.68 21.62
CA ASP A 180 19.66 -16.43 22.51
C ASP A 180 18.18 -16.30 22.05
N PHE A 181 17.88 -15.30 21.22
CA PHE A 181 16.56 -15.08 20.65
C PHE A 181 16.61 -14.35 19.31
N GLN A 182 15.69 -14.73 18.44
CA GLN A 182 15.39 -14.00 17.22
C GLN A 182 13.90 -14.07 16.88
N ASP A 183 13.35 -12.97 16.35
CA ASP A 183 12.06 -12.97 15.68
C ASP A 183 12.05 -11.99 14.49
N ALA A 184 11.08 -12.16 13.60
CA ALA A 184 10.88 -11.23 12.50
C ALA A 184 9.40 -11.10 12.12
N TRP A 185 8.99 -9.88 11.81
CA TRP A 185 7.63 -9.51 11.47
C TRP A 185 7.63 -8.70 10.18
N GLN A 186 6.80 -9.10 9.23
CA GLN A 186 6.82 -8.55 7.88
C GLN A 186 5.47 -7.95 7.46
N LEU A 187 5.53 -6.85 6.71
CA LEU A 187 4.41 -6.24 5.98
C LEU A 187 4.82 -6.03 4.52
N PRO A 188 3.86 -5.98 3.58
CA PRO A 188 4.17 -5.51 2.22
C PRO A 188 4.62 -4.05 2.26
N LEU A 189 5.31 -3.63 1.21
CA LEU A 189 5.71 -2.27 0.94
C LEU A 189 5.00 -1.78 -0.33
N PRO A 190 3.76 -1.27 -0.22
CA PRO A 190 3.04 -0.76 -1.38
C PRO A 190 3.75 0.40 -2.08
N PRO A 191 3.43 0.67 -3.37
CA PRO A 191 4.01 1.75 -4.14
C PRO A 191 3.90 3.12 -3.44
N GLY A 192 4.96 3.93 -3.57
CA GLY A 192 5.07 5.26 -2.96
C GLY A 192 5.58 5.27 -1.53
N MET A 193 5.66 4.13 -0.84
CA MET A 193 6.26 4.07 0.49
C MET A 193 7.79 4.23 0.43
N PRO A 194 8.43 4.81 1.46
CA PRO A 194 9.88 5.01 1.47
C PRO A 194 10.65 3.68 1.41
N CYS A 195 11.50 3.53 0.41
CA CYS A 195 12.40 2.39 0.24
C CYS A 195 13.70 2.53 1.07
N ASP A 196 14.09 3.75 1.45
CA ASP A 196 15.25 3.97 2.33
C ASP A 196 14.94 3.50 3.76
N PRO A 197 15.68 2.52 4.31
CA PRO A 197 15.54 2.08 5.69
C PRO A 197 15.63 3.20 6.73
N ALA A 198 16.34 4.31 6.43
CA ALA A 198 16.45 5.44 7.34
C ALA A 198 15.09 6.07 7.69
N ALA A 199 14.14 6.08 6.75
CA ALA A 199 12.79 6.57 6.98
C ALA A 199 12.03 5.76 8.06
N TRP A 200 12.48 4.53 8.31
CA TRP A 200 11.88 3.59 9.24
C TRP A 200 12.48 3.63 10.65
N LYS A 201 13.57 4.38 10.89
CA LYS A 201 14.23 4.55 12.21
C LYS A 201 13.26 4.86 13.35
N GLY A 202 12.22 5.65 13.05
CA GLY A 202 11.19 6.03 14.01
C GLY A 202 10.32 4.88 14.53
N VAL A 203 10.52 3.63 14.07
CA VAL A 203 9.79 2.45 14.54
C VAL A 203 9.91 2.24 16.04
N LEU A 204 11.12 2.46 16.58
CA LEU A 204 11.43 2.44 18.01
C LEU A 204 11.40 3.84 18.65
N ARG A 205 10.73 4.81 18.02
CA ARG A 205 10.61 6.22 18.48
C ARG A 205 11.95 6.92 18.71
N GLY A 206 13.01 6.51 18.01
CA GLY A 206 14.36 7.08 18.20
C GLY A 206 15.01 6.70 19.53
N ALA A 207 14.48 5.71 20.24
CA ALA A 207 14.99 5.30 21.56
C ALA A 207 16.36 4.62 21.50
N PHE A 208 16.78 4.13 20.32
CA PHE A 208 18.00 3.35 20.17
C PHE A 208 18.88 3.90 19.05
N PRO A 209 20.20 3.98 19.26
CA PRO A 209 21.13 4.47 18.26
C PRO A 209 21.25 3.51 17.08
N GLU A 210 21.62 4.06 15.92
CA GLU A 210 22.02 3.29 14.75
C GLU A 210 23.37 2.62 15.00
N LYS A 211 23.41 1.30 14.83
CA LYS A 211 24.62 0.46 14.95
C LYS A 211 25.23 0.16 13.59
N GLY A 212 24.44 0.26 12.52
CA GLY A 212 24.92 0.07 11.16
C GLY A 212 23.81 0.19 10.12
N ARG A 213 24.22 0.35 8.86
CA ARG A 213 23.34 0.38 7.70
C ARG A 213 24.01 -0.33 6.53
N ALA A 214 23.21 -1.03 5.75
CA ALA A 214 23.60 -1.62 4.48
C ALA A 214 22.60 -1.20 3.41
N THR A 215 23.08 -0.93 2.21
CA THR A 215 22.24 -0.61 1.05
C THR A 215 22.63 -1.57 -0.08
N THR A 216 21.63 -2.09 -0.77
CA THR A 216 21.78 -2.95 -1.95
C THR A 216 21.02 -2.33 -3.12
N ALA A 217 21.20 -2.86 -4.33
CA ALA A 217 20.41 -2.43 -5.48
C ALA A 217 18.90 -2.61 -5.24
N ASP A 218 18.51 -3.66 -4.53
CA ASP A 218 17.13 -4.06 -4.33
C ASP A 218 16.55 -3.62 -2.97
N GLY A 219 17.24 -2.74 -2.24
CA GLY A 219 16.75 -2.22 -0.96
C GLY A 219 17.84 -1.87 0.03
N GLY A 220 17.57 -2.10 1.32
CA GLY A 220 18.55 -1.86 2.35
C GLY A 220 18.11 -2.34 3.72
N GLU A 221 19.04 -2.28 4.66
CA GLU A 221 18.85 -2.67 6.03
C GLU A 221 19.43 -1.61 6.97
N ILE A 222 18.73 -1.32 8.06
CA ILE A 222 19.28 -0.52 9.16
C ILE A 222 19.20 -1.30 10.46
N LEU A 223 20.31 -1.34 11.20
CA LEU A 223 20.43 -1.97 12.50
C LEU A 223 20.42 -0.90 13.59
N LEU A 224 19.45 -0.99 14.50
CA LEU A 224 19.36 -0.20 15.72
C LEU A 224 19.67 -1.09 16.91
N GLY A 225 20.15 -0.52 18.02
CA GLY A 225 20.26 -1.32 19.23
C GLY A 225 21.06 -0.70 20.35
N GLN A 226 21.09 -1.43 21.46
CA GLN A 226 21.76 -1.00 22.68
C GLN A 226 22.38 -2.21 23.37
N ASP A 227 23.52 -1.96 24.01
CA ASP A 227 24.24 -2.93 24.82
C ASP A 227 24.00 -2.56 26.29
N ALA A 228 23.52 -3.52 27.07
CA ALA A 228 23.21 -3.33 28.48
C ALA A 228 23.89 -4.41 29.32
N ARG A 229 24.00 -4.15 30.63
CA ARG A 229 24.69 -5.08 31.54
C ARG A 229 24.16 -6.52 31.46
N HIS A 230 22.85 -6.67 31.31
CA HIS A 230 22.17 -7.97 31.36
C HIS A 230 21.85 -8.58 29.97
N LEU A 231 21.81 -7.77 28.91
CA LEU A 231 21.63 -8.23 27.53
C LEU A 231 22.10 -7.19 26.51
N ASP A 232 22.43 -7.67 25.31
CA ASP A 232 22.56 -6.85 24.12
C ASP A 232 21.34 -7.07 23.22
N PHE A 233 20.79 -5.97 22.72
CA PHE A 233 19.61 -5.97 21.87
C PHE A 233 19.92 -5.33 20.52
N ARG A 234 19.43 -5.96 19.45
CA ARG A 234 19.41 -5.38 18.11
C ARG A 234 18.02 -5.49 17.50
N ALA A 235 17.64 -4.45 16.79
CA ALA A 235 16.45 -4.41 15.95
C ALA A 235 16.85 -3.98 14.55
N SER A 236 16.55 -4.80 13.56
CA SER A 236 16.82 -4.51 12.16
C SER A 236 15.54 -4.17 11.42
N LEU A 237 15.59 -3.14 10.58
CA LEU A 237 14.58 -2.81 9.57
C LEU A 237 15.18 -3.11 8.21
N LEU A 238 14.77 -4.25 7.65
CA LEU A 238 15.05 -4.61 6.26
C LEU A 238 13.91 -4.08 5.38
N VAL A 239 14.26 -3.30 4.37
CA VAL A 239 13.34 -2.78 3.36
C VAL A 239 13.76 -3.36 2.01
N GLU A 240 12.90 -4.16 1.42
CA GLU A 240 13.10 -4.81 0.13
C GLU A 240 12.18 -4.12 -0.87
N SER A 241 12.76 -3.51 -1.90
CA SER A 241 11.99 -2.92 -2.99
C SER A 241 11.46 -4.02 -3.92
N PRO A 242 10.33 -3.79 -4.62
CA PRO A 242 9.94 -4.67 -5.72
C PRO A 242 11.04 -4.66 -6.78
N ALA A 243 11.23 -5.80 -7.46
CA ALA A 243 12.16 -5.87 -8.58
C ALA A 243 11.80 -4.81 -9.64
N VAL A 244 12.80 -4.17 -10.21
CA VAL A 244 12.62 -3.24 -11.33
C VAL A 244 12.86 -4.01 -12.63
N GLY A 245 11.89 -3.98 -13.53
CA GLY A 245 12.00 -4.56 -14.86
C GLY A 245 13.00 -3.80 -15.73
N ALA A 246 13.39 -4.42 -16.85
CA ALA A 246 14.36 -3.85 -17.79
C ALA A 246 13.91 -2.50 -18.39
N ASP A 247 12.61 -2.20 -18.35
CA ASP A 247 12.01 -0.93 -18.79
C ASP A 247 12.02 0.18 -17.71
N GLY A 248 12.64 -0.09 -16.55
CA GLY A 248 12.70 0.83 -15.42
C GLY A 248 11.40 0.91 -14.62
N ARG A 249 10.39 0.07 -14.91
CA ARG A 249 9.15 -0.02 -14.12
C ARG A 249 9.28 -1.08 -13.03
N THR A 250 8.69 -0.85 -11.86
CA THR A 250 8.55 -1.91 -10.85
C THR A 250 7.74 -3.07 -11.43
N VAL A 251 8.25 -4.30 -11.30
CA VAL A 251 7.58 -5.54 -11.67
C VAL A 251 7.02 -6.17 -10.40
N GLY A 252 5.70 -6.29 -10.36
CA GLY A 252 4.96 -6.72 -9.18
C GLY A 252 4.94 -5.67 -8.06
N HIS A 253 3.99 -5.83 -7.15
CA HIS A 253 3.93 -5.10 -5.89
C HIS A 253 4.62 -5.88 -4.74
N GLY A 254 5.77 -6.48 -5.05
CA GLY A 254 6.44 -7.48 -4.22
C GLY A 254 7.32 -6.93 -3.09
N GLY A 255 7.43 -5.61 -2.97
CA GLY A 255 8.23 -4.97 -1.92
C GLY A 255 7.76 -5.37 -0.53
N ARG A 256 8.70 -5.44 0.41
CA ARG A 256 8.45 -5.89 1.79
C ARG A 256 9.24 -5.04 2.78
N VAL A 257 8.70 -4.89 3.98
CA VAL A 257 9.42 -4.35 5.12
C VAL A 257 9.37 -5.36 6.26
N THR A 258 10.53 -5.69 6.80
CA THR A 258 10.69 -6.67 7.88
C THR A 258 11.37 -6.03 9.08
N LEU A 259 10.71 -6.08 10.23
CA LEU A 259 11.32 -5.77 11.53
C LEU A 259 11.81 -7.07 12.15
N SER A 260 13.11 -7.22 12.32
CA SER A 260 13.73 -8.34 13.01
C SER A 260 14.30 -7.90 14.36
N THR A 261 14.21 -8.76 15.37
CA THR A 261 14.84 -8.55 16.66
C THR A 261 15.82 -9.67 16.93
N VAL A 262 17.00 -9.34 17.44
CA VAL A 262 18.03 -10.31 17.83
C VAL A 262 18.57 -9.92 19.19
N VAL A 263 18.70 -10.89 20.11
CA VAL A 263 19.12 -10.65 21.49
C VAL A 263 20.19 -11.65 21.91
N ARG A 264 21.18 -11.16 22.65
CA ARG A 264 22.19 -11.96 23.34
C ARG A 264 22.16 -11.61 24.83
N THR A 265 22.02 -12.61 25.69
CA THR A 265 22.04 -12.45 27.15
C THR A 265 23.42 -12.77 27.71
N HIS A 266 23.82 -12.08 28.78
CA HIS A 266 25.17 -12.24 29.34
C HIS A 266 25.23 -13.23 30.51
N HIS A 267 24.16 -13.33 31.30
CA HIS A 267 24.11 -14.16 32.50
C HIS A 267 22.67 -14.58 32.83
N THR A 268 22.51 -15.44 33.86
CA THR A 268 21.22 -16.02 34.28
C THR A 268 20.14 -14.96 34.58
N GLY A 269 20.49 -13.88 35.29
CA GLY A 269 19.56 -12.77 35.51
C GLY A 269 19.05 -12.13 34.22
N GLY A 270 19.90 -11.96 33.21
CA GLY A 270 19.51 -11.49 31.87
C GLY A 270 18.59 -12.47 31.14
N ARG A 271 18.85 -13.78 31.28
CA ARG A 271 17.96 -14.84 30.75
C ARG A 271 16.59 -14.82 31.39
N LEU A 272 16.51 -14.65 32.72
CA LEU A 272 15.24 -14.57 33.44
C LEU A 272 14.43 -13.33 33.05
N TYR A 273 15.09 -12.17 33.02
CA TYR A 273 14.49 -10.92 32.54
C TYR A 273 13.95 -11.09 31.12
N PHE A 274 14.78 -11.62 30.21
CA PHE A 274 14.39 -11.77 28.82
C PHE A 274 13.30 -12.82 28.62
N ALA A 275 13.22 -13.86 29.47
CA ALA A 275 12.12 -14.84 29.42
C ALA A 275 10.74 -14.19 29.61
N VAL A 276 10.65 -13.14 30.43
CA VAL A 276 9.44 -12.32 30.59
C VAL A 276 9.23 -11.43 29.37
N VAL A 277 10.25 -10.67 28.96
CA VAL A 277 10.17 -9.76 27.80
C VAL A 277 9.76 -10.50 26.52
N ARG A 278 10.32 -11.69 26.27
CA ARG A 278 10.02 -12.54 25.12
C ARG A 278 8.53 -12.82 24.94
N ARG A 279 7.74 -12.86 26.02
CA ARG A 279 6.28 -13.11 25.94
C ARG A 279 5.52 -11.91 25.38
N VAL A 280 5.96 -10.70 25.70
CA VAL A 280 5.30 -9.44 25.34
C VAL A 280 5.87 -8.85 24.05
N HIS A 281 7.15 -9.14 23.75
CA HIS A 281 7.89 -8.61 22.61
C HIS A 281 7.19 -8.78 21.25
N PRO A 282 6.66 -9.97 20.87
CA PRO A 282 5.88 -10.13 19.63
C PRO A 282 4.74 -9.13 19.47
N VAL A 283 4.02 -8.82 20.55
CA VAL A 283 2.90 -7.88 20.53
C VAL A 283 3.43 -6.46 20.29
N LEU A 284 4.52 -6.08 20.97
CA LEU A 284 5.16 -4.77 20.82
C LEU A 284 5.76 -4.57 19.43
N ALA A 285 6.55 -5.53 18.94
CA ALA A 285 7.19 -5.47 17.62
C ALA A 285 6.15 -5.30 16.51
N ARG A 286 5.07 -6.10 16.54
CA ARG A 286 3.96 -5.99 15.58
C ARG A 286 3.25 -4.64 15.67
N ALA A 287 2.98 -4.15 16.88
CA ALA A 287 2.33 -2.86 17.08
C ALA A 287 3.21 -1.69 16.58
N MET A 288 4.51 -1.72 16.87
CA MET A 288 5.48 -0.72 16.44
C MET A 288 5.64 -0.69 14.92
N LEU A 289 5.82 -1.86 14.28
CA LEU A 289 5.90 -1.97 12.82
C LEU A 289 4.62 -1.49 12.15
N ARG A 290 3.45 -1.99 12.59
CA ARG A 290 2.14 -1.59 12.02
C ARG A 290 1.87 -0.09 12.15
N ARG A 291 2.20 0.51 13.30
CA ARG A 291 2.05 1.95 13.54
C ARG A 291 2.92 2.76 12.57
N THR A 292 4.19 2.35 12.42
CA THR A 292 5.17 3.08 11.60
C THR A 292 4.84 2.95 10.13
N HIS A 293 4.53 1.74 9.68
CA HIS A 293 4.03 1.46 8.34
C HIS A 293 2.82 2.34 8.02
N ARG A 294 1.81 2.37 8.89
CA ARG A 294 0.62 3.19 8.67
C ARG A 294 0.93 4.69 8.61
N ARG A 295 1.80 5.19 9.48
CA ARG A 295 2.22 6.60 9.47
C ARG A 295 2.91 6.96 8.15
N LEU A 296 3.84 6.13 7.70
CA LEU A 296 4.57 6.35 6.44
C LEU A 296 3.64 6.24 5.23
N ALA A 297 2.73 5.26 5.21
CA ALA A 297 1.74 5.14 4.13
C ALA A 297 0.80 6.35 4.05
N LEU A 298 0.38 6.93 5.18
CA LEU A 298 -0.47 8.13 5.19
C LEU A 298 0.26 9.41 4.75
N ALA A 299 1.60 9.42 4.80
CA ALA A 299 2.43 10.54 4.36
C ALA A 299 3.02 10.33 2.95
N ALA A 300 2.88 9.13 2.39
CA ALA A 300 3.38 8.78 1.08
C ALA A 300 2.51 9.40 -0.03
N PRO A 301 3.11 9.70 -1.19
CA PRO A 301 2.36 10.26 -2.32
C PRO A 301 1.32 9.28 -2.84
N SER A 302 0.15 9.80 -3.21
CA SER A 302 -0.93 9.03 -3.81
C SER A 302 -0.56 8.53 -5.21
N ALA A 303 -1.34 7.61 -5.77
CA ALA A 303 -1.13 7.13 -7.13
C ALA A 303 -1.17 8.26 -8.17
N GLY A 304 -2.11 9.19 -8.02
CA GLY A 304 -2.20 10.37 -8.89
C GLY A 304 -0.98 11.29 -8.75
N GLU A 305 -0.48 11.53 -7.53
CA GLU A 305 0.72 12.35 -7.30
C GLU A 305 1.96 11.73 -7.94
N ARG A 306 2.12 10.40 -7.82
CA ARG A 306 3.24 9.67 -8.45
C ARG A 306 3.16 9.73 -9.97
N GLU A 307 1.97 9.58 -10.56
CA GLU A 307 1.78 9.68 -12.01
C GLU A 307 2.07 11.10 -12.51
N SER A 308 1.57 12.15 -11.83
CA SER A 308 1.86 13.53 -12.21
C SER A 308 3.36 13.84 -12.18
N ALA A 309 4.06 13.37 -11.14
CA ALA A 309 5.52 13.52 -11.03
C ALA A 309 6.26 12.78 -12.16
N ALA A 310 5.87 11.54 -12.46
CA ALA A 310 6.46 10.75 -13.53
C ALA A 310 6.24 11.40 -14.93
N ARG A 311 5.06 11.96 -15.17
CA ARG A 311 4.76 12.72 -16.40
C ARG A 311 5.63 13.97 -16.53
N ALA A 312 5.78 14.74 -15.46
CA ALA A 312 6.64 15.93 -15.45
C ALA A 312 8.10 15.58 -15.76
N ALA A 313 8.63 14.50 -15.19
CA ALA A 313 9.98 14.01 -15.48
C ALA A 313 10.16 13.63 -16.97
N ARG A 314 9.17 12.94 -17.56
CA ARG A 314 9.18 12.56 -18.99
C ARG A 314 9.12 13.79 -19.91
N ALA A 315 8.35 14.81 -19.55
CA ALA A 315 8.27 16.06 -20.29
C ALA A 315 9.59 16.85 -20.25
N GLY A 316 10.23 16.93 -19.07
CA GLY A 316 11.52 17.58 -18.89
C GLY A 316 12.66 16.90 -19.65
N TYR A 317 12.64 15.56 -19.74
CA TYR A 317 13.62 14.81 -20.54
C TYR A 317 13.50 15.13 -22.03
N ARG A 318 12.27 15.15 -22.58
CA ARG A 318 12.02 15.50 -23.99
C ARG A 318 12.50 16.90 -24.36
N HIS A 319 12.53 17.83 -23.42
CA HIS A 319 12.99 19.19 -23.65
C HIS A 319 14.53 19.34 -23.64
N ARG A 320 15.25 18.39 -23.02
CA ARG A 320 16.73 18.34 -23.01
C ARG A 320 17.33 17.56 -24.16
N THR A 321 16.55 16.72 -24.85
CA THR A 321 17.00 15.89 -25.97
C THR A 321 16.61 16.44 -27.35
N ARG A 322 16.14 17.69 -27.43
CA ARG A 322 16.05 18.40 -28.71
C ARG A 322 17.38 19.15 -28.94
N PRO A 323 18.12 18.84 -30.02
CA PRO A 323 19.34 19.55 -30.38
C PRO A 323 19.10 21.02 -30.73
#